data_AF-E8LIW5-F1
#
_entry.id   AF-E8LIW5-F1
#
_cell.length_a   1.000
_cell.length_b   1.000
_cell.length_c   1.000
_cell.angle_alpha   90.00
_cell.angle_beta   90.00
_cell.angle_gamma   90.00
#
_symmetry.space_group_name_H-M   'P 1'
#
loop_
_entity.id
_entity.type
_entity.pdbx_description
1 polymer ?
#
loop_
_entity_poly.entity_id
_entity_poly.type
_entity_poly.pdbx_seq_one_letter_code
_entity_poly.pdbx_strand_id
1 'polypeptide(L)'
;MYELTDKEHDAVLQLNDEYREAHFKQKAQSQQGLYILLGEEGPFMLSDLEEDENQEKSTVLPVWCHEKYAQDYAEMNNLSDVKPQFITAKAWNEYWVKALEEAKVLLGFMPFNDSFNVGDTRSLIINCNNN
;
A
#
# COMPACT_ATOMS: atom_id res chain seq x y z
N MET A 1 0.12 -15.49 -7.47
CA MET A 1 0.71 -14.24 -7.99
C MET A 1 0.17 -14.03 -9.38
N TYR A 2 -0.38 -12.85 -9.65
CA TYR A 2 -0.79 -12.44 -11.01
C TYR A 2 0.46 -12.02 -11.77
N GLU A 3 0.66 -12.49 -13.00
CA GLU A 3 1.76 -12.00 -13.85
C GLU A 3 1.41 -10.60 -14.36
N LEU A 4 2.09 -9.59 -13.84
CA LEU A 4 1.95 -8.22 -14.33
C LEU A 4 2.80 -8.05 -15.59
N THR A 5 2.18 -7.85 -16.74
CA THR A 5 2.93 -7.55 -17.97
C THR A 5 3.46 -6.12 -17.96
N ASP A 6 4.58 -5.84 -18.62
CA ASP A 6 5.17 -4.49 -18.70
C ASP A 6 4.17 -3.45 -19.22
N LYS A 7 3.28 -3.84 -20.14
CA LYS A 7 2.22 -2.97 -20.67
C LYS A 7 1.15 -2.63 -19.62
N GLU A 8 0.79 -3.59 -18.78
CA GLU A 8 -0.17 -3.35 -17.69
C GLU A 8 0.46 -2.52 -16.58
N HIS A 9 1.74 -2.76 -16.29
CA HIS A 9 2.52 -1.95 -15.38
C HIS A 9 2.48 -0.48 -15.83
N ASP A 10 2.94 -0.18 -17.05
CA ASP A 10 3.01 1.19 -17.56
C ASP A 10 1.63 1.85 -17.66
N ALA A 11 0.58 1.10 -18.00
CA ALA A 11 -0.78 1.62 -18.06
C ALA A 11 -1.31 2.02 -16.68
N VAL A 12 -1.05 1.22 -15.64
CA VAL A 12 -1.48 1.52 -14.27
C VAL A 12 -0.74 2.73 -13.70
N LEU A 13 0.53 2.92 -14.08
CA LEU A 13 1.30 4.10 -13.68
C LEU A 13 0.76 5.41 -14.27
N GLN A 14 0.07 5.35 -15.41
CA GLN A 14 -0.56 6.50 -16.05
C GLN A 14 -1.98 6.79 -15.53
N LEU A 15 -2.57 5.90 -14.72
CA LEU A 15 -3.87 6.13 -14.11
C LEU A 15 -3.78 7.27 -13.08
N ASN A 16 -4.89 7.96 -12.84
CA ASN A 16 -4.99 8.90 -11.72
C ASN A 16 -5.10 8.15 -10.38
N ASP A 17 -5.01 8.90 -9.29
CA ASP A 17 -4.94 8.37 -7.93
C ASP A 17 -6.18 7.53 -7.55
N GLU A 18 -7.38 7.98 -7.96
CA GLU A 18 -8.65 7.25 -7.75
C GLU A 18 -8.68 5.89 -8.46
N TYR A 19 -8.26 5.85 -9.73
CA TYR A 19 -8.22 4.61 -10.50
C TYR A 19 -7.12 3.66 -10.00
N ARG A 20 -5.97 4.18 -9.52
CA ARG A 20 -4.92 3.37 -8.89
C ARG A 20 -5.42 2.73 -7.60
N GLU A 21 -6.13 3.47 -6.77
CA GLU A 21 -6.76 2.95 -5.56
C GLU A 21 -7.80 1.87 -5.87
N ALA A 22 -8.69 2.11 -6.84
CA ALA A 22 -9.70 1.14 -7.24
C ALA A 22 -9.06 -0.16 -7.79
N HIS A 23 -8.03 -0.01 -8.63
CA HIS A 23 -7.25 -1.13 -9.17
C HIS A 23 -6.59 -1.93 -8.04
N PHE A 24 -5.97 -1.23 -7.08
CA PHE A 24 -5.37 -1.84 -5.90
C PHE A 24 -6.40 -2.66 -5.12
N LYS A 25 -7.55 -2.07 -4.76
CA LYS A 25 -8.59 -2.74 -3.96
C LYS A 25 -9.10 -3.99 -4.68
N GLN A 26 -9.37 -3.90 -5.99
CA GLN A 26 -9.81 -5.04 -6.78
C GLN A 26 -8.78 -6.19 -6.78
N LYS A 27 -7.50 -5.87 -6.98
CA LYS A 27 -6.43 -6.87 -7.04
C LYS A 27 -6.14 -7.46 -5.66
N ALA A 28 -6.11 -6.65 -4.61
CA ALA A 28 -5.92 -7.11 -3.24
C ALA A 28 -7.01 -8.09 -2.80
N GLN A 29 -8.27 -7.82 -3.16
CA GLN A 29 -9.38 -8.75 -2.98
C GLN A 29 -9.20 -10.04 -3.77
N SER A 30 -8.84 -9.94 -5.05
CA SER A 30 -8.71 -11.11 -5.93
C SER A 30 -7.59 -12.05 -5.50
N GLN A 31 -6.46 -11.50 -5.05
CA GLN A 31 -5.29 -12.29 -4.64
C GLN A 31 -5.25 -12.60 -3.13
N GLN A 32 -6.23 -12.10 -2.37
CA GLN A 32 -6.35 -12.32 -0.93
C GLN A 32 -5.13 -11.81 -0.14
N GLY A 33 -4.68 -10.61 -0.46
CA GLY A 33 -3.56 -9.96 0.24
C GLY A 33 -2.98 -8.77 -0.52
N LEU A 34 -1.95 -8.18 0.05
CA LEU A 34 -1.28 -6.99 -0.46
C LEU A 34 0.22 -7.05 -0.19
N TYR A 35 0.97 -6.11 -0.73
CA TYR A 35 2.39 -5.93 -0.48
C TYR A 35 2.63 -4.64 0.29
N ILE A 36 3.61 -4.70 1.19
CA ILE A 36 4.21 -3.54 1.86
C ILE A 36 5.71 -3.58 1.63
N LEU A 37 6.41 -2.49 1.94
CA LEU A 37 7.87 -2.51 2.07
C LEU A 37 8.23 -2.74 3.54
N LEU A 38 9.02 -3.78 3.80
CA LEU A 38 9.55 -4.10 5.11
C LEU A 38 11.07 -3.87 5.15
N GLY A 39 11.53 -3.04 6.07
CA GLY A 39 12.95 -2.87 6.40
C GLY A 39 13.37 -3.67 7.64
N GLU A 40 14.61 -3.50 8.07
CA GLU A 40 15.16 -4.20 9.25
C GLU A 40 14.46 -3.79 10.57
N GLU A 41 14.08 -2.52 10.70
CA GLU A 41 13.45 -1.99 11.92
C GLU A 41 11.92 -2.11 11.92
N GLY A 42 11.31 -2.51 10.80
CA GLY A 42 9.86 -2.64 10.66
C GLY A 42 9.33 -2.20 9.30
N PRO A 43 8.00 -2.05 9.17
CA PRO A 43 7.39 -1.57 7.94
C PRO A 43 7.87 -0.16 7.60
N PHE A 44 8.19 0.06 6.34
CA PHE A 44 8.51 1.39 5.82
C PHE A 44 7.26 2.26 5.90
N MET A 45 7.41 3.46 6.45
CA MET A 45 6.34 4.44 6.66
C MET A 45 6.77 5.78 6.09
N LEU A 46 5.82 6.48 5.48
CA LEU A 46 5.99 7.85 5.03
C LEU A 46 5.57 8.79 6.17
N SER A 47 6.45 9.71 6.54
CA SER A 47 6.16 10.77 7.51
C SER A 47 5.77 12.04 6.74
N ASP A 48 4.51 12.44 6.82
CA ASP A 48 3.89 13.64 6.20
C ASP A 48 4.09 13.85 4.71
N LEU A 49 2.98 13.76 3.96
CA LEU A 49 2.76 14.59 2.78
C LEU A 49 1.69 15.60 3.17
N GLU A 50 2.13 16.84 3.38
CA GLU A 50 1.34 18.04 3.70
C GLU A 50 0.80 18.16 5.14
N GLU A 51 1.15 19.29 5.77
CA GLU A 51 0.52 19.77 7.00
C GLU A 51 -0.98 19.96 6.72
N ASP A 52 -1.86 19.22 7.42
CA ASP A 52 -3.28 19.56 7.43
C ASP A 52 -3.48 20.95 8.09
N GLU A 53 -4.68 21.52 7.99
CA GLU A 53 -5.00 22.81 8.61
C GLU A 53 -4.79 22.83 10.14
N ASN A 54 -4.59 21.67 10.78
CA ASN A 54 -4.36 21.47 12.21
C ASN A 54 -2.89 21.16 12.59
N GLN A 55 -1.95 21.12 11.64
CA GLN A 55 -0.54 20.73 11.85
C GLN A 55 -0.37 19.34 12.48
N GLU A 56 -1.32 18.42 12.28
CA GLU A 56 -1.20 17.05 12.79
C GLU A 56 -0.42 16.16 11.83
N LYS A 57 0.80 15.79 12.25
CA LYS A 57 1.65 14.88 11.49
C LYS A 57 1.00 13.51 11.34
N SER A 58 0.70 13.12 10.11
CA SER A 58 0.10 11.81 9.84
C SER A 58 1.14 10.84 9.31
N THR A 59 1.19 9.64 9.92
CA THR A 59 2.03 8.55 9.42
C THR A 59 1.25 7.75 8.39
N VAL A 60 1.85 7.50 7.23
CA VAL A 60 1.21 6.78 6.13
C VAL A 60 1.98 5.49 5.84
N LEU A 61 1.29 4.36 5.87
CA LEU A 61 1.79 3.06 5.41
C LEU A 61 1.49 2.92 3.91
N PRO A 62 2.52 2.92 3.05
CA PRO A 62 2.33 2.66 1.64
C PRO A 62 2.02 1.18 1.38
N VAL A 63 1.01 0.92 0.53
CA VAL A 63 0.55 -0.44 0.18
C VAL A 63 0.44 -0.62 -1.33
N TRP A 64 0.80 -1.81 -1.81
CA TRP A 64 0.79 -2.15 -3.25
C TRP A 64 0.07 -3.47 -3.53
N CYS A 65 -0.52 -3.58 -4.71
CA CYS A 65 -1.19 -4.81 -5.12
C CYS A 65 -0.23 -5.84 -5.74
N HIS A 66 1.02 -5.45 -6.02
CA HIS A 66 2.01 -6.33 -6.63
C HIS A 66 3.42 -6.00 -6.13
N GLU A 67 4.25 -7.03 -5.99
CA GLU A 67 5.66 -6.92 -5.56
C GLU A 67 6.45 -5.94 -6.43
N LYS A 68 6.30 -6.06 -7.75
CA LYS A 68 6.97 -5.17 -8.72
C LYS A 68 6.75 -3.68 -8.43
N TYR A 69 5.53 -3.25 -8.12
CA TYR A 69 5.29 -1.83 -7.83
C TYR A 69 5.99 -1.36 -6.56
N ALA A 70 6.00 -2.21 -5.52
CA ALA A 70 6.71 -1.92 -4.28
C ALA A 70 8.23 -1.86 -4.51
N GLN A 71 8.77 -2.80 -5.30
CA GLN A 71 10.18 -2.85 -5.66
C GLN A 71 10.60 -1.63 -6.48
N ASP A 72 9.83 -1.30 -7.52
CA ASP A 72 10.09 -0.14 -8.39
C ASP A 72 10.05 1.15 -7.56
N TYR A 73 9.13 1.28 -6.60
CA TYR A 73 9.09 2.42 -5.66
C TYR A 73 10.34 2.49 -4.78
N ALA A 74 10.79 1.36 -4.23
CA ALA A 74 12.00 1.30 -3.41
C ALA A 74 13.24 1.73 -4.20
N GLU A 75 13.37 1.26 -5.45
CA GLU A 75 14.47 1.62 -6.35
C GLU A 75 14.45 3.11 -6.72
N MET A 76 13.29 3.66 -7.07
CA MET A 76 13.14 5.09 -7.41
C MET A 76 13.50 6.00 -6.24
N ASN A 77 13.23 5.58 -5.01
CA ASN A 77 13.52 6.34 -3.79
C ASN A 77 14.86 5.98 -3.13
N ASN A 78 15.70 5.16 -3.76
CA ASN A 78 16.96 4.67 -3.22
C ASN A 78 16.84 4.00 -1.84
N LEU A 79 15.74 3.29 -1.60
CA LEU A 79 15.48 2.55 -0.37
C LEU A 79 16.12 1.15 -0.48
N SER A 80 17.43 1.05 -0.27
CA SER A 80 18.16 -0.22 -0.41
C SER A 80 17.87 -1.25 0.69
N ASP A 81 17.38 -0.77 1.83
CA ASP A 81 17.29 -1.56 3.07
C ASP A 81 15.87 -2.10 3.32
N VAL A 82 14.97 -1.90 2.37
CA VAL A 82 13.58 -2.38 2.41
C VAL A 82 13.33 -3.39 1.30
N LYS A 83 12.40 -4.31 1.56
CA LYS A 83 11.99 -5.33 0.59
C LYS A 83 10.48 -5.48 0.55
N PRO A 84 9.89 -5.75 -0.63
CA PRO A 84 8.48 -6.10 -0.71
C PRO A 84 8.17 -7.34 0.15
N GLN A 85 7.11 -7.26 0.93
CA GLN A 85 6.59 -8.37 1.70
C GLN A 85 5.10 -8.53 1.45
N PHE A 86 4.69 -9.75 1.12
CA PHE A 86 3.29 -10.09 0.98
C PHE A 86 2.62 -10.30 2.35
N ILE A 87 1.54 -9.58 2.59
CA ILE A 87 0.66 -9.73 3.75
C ILE A 87 -0.65 -10.35 3.29
N THR A 88 -0.98 -11.51 3.86
CA THR A 88 -2.24 -12.21 3.57
C THR A 88 -3.44 -11.40 4.08
N ALA A 89 -4.59 -11.52 3.42
CA ALA A 89 -5.85 -10.90 3.84
C ALA A 89 -6.20 -11.22 5.31
N LYS A 90 -5.96 -12.47 5.73
CA LYS A 90 -6.18 -12.89 7.12
C LYS A 90 -5.29 -12.10 8.08
N ALA A 91 -3.97 -12.10 7.86
CA ALA A 91 -3.04 -11.38 8.71
C ALA A 91 -3.34 -9.87 8.72
N TRP A 92 -3.70 -9.33 7.56
CA TRP A 92 -4.07 -7.93 7.40
C TRP A 92 -5.27 -7.57 8.28
N ASN A 93 -6.38 -8.28 8.12
CA ASN A 93 -7.62 -8.01 8.83
C ASN A 93 -7.52 -8.28 10.34
N GLU A 94 -6.82 -9.34 10.74
CA GLU A 94 -6.76 -9.76 12.16
C GLU A 94 -5.76 -8.93 12.99
N TYR A 95 -4.64 -8.51 12.38
CA TYR A 95 -3.53 -7.90 13.12
C TYR A 95 -3.19 -6.48 12.64
N TRP A 96 -3.05 -6.29 11.32
CA TRP A 96 -2.57 -5.01 10.78
C TRP A 96 -3.62 -3.91 10.91
N VAL A 97 -4.86 -4.15 10.51
CA VAL A 97 -5.93 -3.14 10.59
C VAL A 97 -6.04 -2.58 12.00
N LYS A 98 -6.08 -3.45 13.01
CA LYS A 98 -6.16 -3.04 14.41
C LYS A 98 -4.91 -2.27 14.86
N ALA A 99 -3.71 -2.78 14.57
CA ALA A 99 -2.46 -2.13 14.99
C ALA A 99 -2.30 -0.74 14.37
N LEU A 100 -2.65 -0.59 13.10
CA LEU A 100 -2.59 0.68 12.37
C LEU A 100 -3.65 1.67 12.87
N GLU A 101 -4.87 1.20 13.19
CA GLU A 101 -5.90 2.06 13.83
C GLU A 101 -5.43 2.60 15.18
N GLU A 102 -4.88 1.74 16.03
CA GLU A 102 -4.36 2.13 17.35
C GLU A 102 -3.20 3.13 17.24
N ALA A 103 -2.36 2.96 16.22
CA ALA A 103 -1.24 3.85 15.91
C ALA A 103 -1.64 5.10 15.11
N LYS A 104 -2.92 5.26 14.73
CA LYS A 104 -3.42 6.33 13.85
C LYS A 104 -2.66 6.44 12.53
N VAL A 105 -2.27 5.31 11.96
CA VAL A 105 -1.56 5.22 10.68
C VAL A 105 -2.57 5.12 9.55
N LEU A 106 -2.42 5.97 8.55
CA LEU A 106 -3.21 5.97 7.33
C LEU A 106 -2.59 5.05 6.26
N LEU A 107 -3.34 4.71 5.21
CA LEU A 107 -2.86 3.91 4.10
C LEU A 107 -2.61 4.77 2.87
N GLY A 108 -1.45 4.65 2.25
CA GLY A 108 -1.13 5.24 0.95
C GLY A 108 -1.31 4.20 -0.15
N PHE A 109 -2.30 4.39 -1.03
CA PHE A 109 -2.64 3.41 -2.05
C PHE A 109 -1.75 3.55 -3.28
N MET A 110 -0.93 2.53 -3.56
CA MET A 110 -0.07 2.44 -4.74
C MET A 110 0.74 3.73 -5.00
N PRO A 111 1.55 4.18 -4.04
CA PRO A 111 2.42 5.31 -4.27
C PRO A 111 3.43 4.94 -5.35
N PHE A 112 3.60 5.85 -6.30
CA PHE A 112 4.53 5.74 -7.41
C PHE A 112 5.32 7.02 -7.63
N ASN A 113 4.67 8.16 -7.37
CA ASN A 113 5.27 9.49 -7.31
C ASN A 113 4.73 10.19 -6.04
N ASP A 114 4.98 11.49 -5.92
CA ASP A 114 4.52 12.31 -4.79
C ASP A 114 2.98 12.44 -4.69
N SER A 115 2.22 11.89 -5.63
CA SER A 115 0.75 11.90 -5.66
C SER A 115 0.19 10.50 -5.41
N PHE A 116 -0.59 10.34 -4.36
CA PHE A 116 -1.38 9.13 -4.13
C PHE A 116 -2.56 9.42 -3.21
N ASN A 117 -3.59 8.59 -3.33
CA ASN A 117 -4.71 8.64 -2.40
C ASN A 117 -4.31 8.06 -1.05
N VAL A 118 -4.68 8.79 -0.01
CA VAL A 118 -4.60 8.34 1.38
C VAL A 118 -5.99 7.95 1.87
N GLY A 119 -6.09 6.84 2.60
CA GLY A 119 -7.36 6.44 3.20
C GLY A 119 -7.19 5.70 4.52
N ASP A 120 -8.29 5.56 5.24
CA ASP A 120 -8.31 4.86 6.52
C ASP A 120 -8.12 3.36 6.35
N THR A 121 -7.59 2.71 7.38
CA THR A 121 -7.41 1.25 7.43
C THR A 121 -8.71 0.47 7.24
N ARG A 122 -9.84 1.03 7.72
CA ARG A 122 -11.19 0.47 7.55
C ARG A 122 -11.68 0.48 6.11
N SER A 123 -11.14 1.36 5.28
CA SER A 123 -11.48 1.39 3.86
C SER A 123 -10.92 0.19 3.09
N LEU A 124 -10.03 -0.59 3.72
CA LEU A 124 -9.37 -1.77 3.17
C LEU A 124 -9.59 -3.02 4.03
N ILE A 125 -10.83 -3.50 4.08
CA ILE A 125 -11.13 -4.85 4.56
C ILE A 125 -11.10 -5.81 3.37
N ILE A 126 -10.18 -6.77 3.39
CA ILE A 126 -10.08 -7.78 2.33
C ILE A 126 -11.00 -8.94 2.68
N ASN A 127 -12.04 -9.18 1.89
CA ASN A 127 -13.00 -10.25 2.16
C ASN A 127 -12.31 -11.60 2.00
N CYS A 128 -12.08 -12.27 3.13
CA CYS A 128 -11.68 -13.68 3.13
C CYS A 128 -12.89 -14.50 2.68
N ASN A 129 -12.95 -14.88 1.41
CA ASN A 129 -13.97 -15.83 0.96
C ASN A 129 -13.70 -17.17 1.64
N ASN A 130 -14.50 -17.48 2.67
CA ASN A 130 -14.54 -18.81 3.27
C ASN A 130 -15.07 -19.78 2.22
N ASN A 131 -14.17 -20.51 1.58
CA ASN A 131 -14.51 -21.69 0.79
C ASN A 131 -14.09 -22.94 1.56
#